data_AF-A0A973GBY6-F1
#
_entry.id   AF-A0A973GBY6-F1
#
_cell.length_a   1.000
_cell.length_b   1.000
_cell.length_c   1.000
_cell.angle_alpha   90.00
_cell.angle_beta   90.00
_cell.angle_gamma   90.00
#
_symmetry.space_group_name_H-M   'P 1'
#
loop_
_entity.id
_entity.type
_entity.pdbx_description
1 polymer ?
#
loop_
_entity_poly.entity_id
_entity_poly.type
_entity_poly.pdbx_seq_one_letter_code
_entity_poly.pdbx_strand_id
1 'polypeptide(L)' 'DAVAEVHAGCLARNITLEVARATADLREHFASTGLTDVIGTDHFHPTVVAAVAAATA' A
#
# COMPACT_ATOMS: atom_id res chain seq x y z
N ASP A 1 6.18 -10.97 2.99
CA ASP A 1 6.36 -11.06 4.46
C ASP A 1 6.66 -9.72 5.12
N ALA A 2 7.83 -9.09 4.92
CA ALA A 2 8.16 -7.83 5.60
C ALA A 2 7.13 -6.70 5.39
N VAL A 3 6.60 -6.53 4.17
CA VAL A 3 5.57 -5.51 3.89
C VAL A 3 4.26 -5.78 4.64
N ALA A 4 3.86 -7.05 4.78
CA ALA A 4 2.67 -7.42 5.53
C ALA A 4 2.85 -7.13 7.04
N GLU A 5 4.04 -7.41 7.58
CA GLU A 5 4.37 -7.08 8.97
C GLU A 5 4.36 -5.57 9.22
N VAL A 6 4.94 -4.79 8.30
CA VAL A 6 4.87 -3.31 8.35
C VAL A 6 3.42 -2.83 8.31
N HIS A 7 2.60 -3.35 7.40
CA HIS A 7 1.18 -3.00 7.30
C HIS A 7 0.43 -3.31 8.60
N ALA A 8 0.62 -4.50 9.17
CA ALA A 8 0.02 -4.88 10.45
C ALA A 8 0.48 -3.97 11.59
N GLY A 9 1.76 -3.61 11.63
CA GLY A 9 2.33 -2.69 12.62
C GLY A 9 1.77 -1.26 12.54
N CYS A 10 1.54 -0.77 11.31
CA CYS A 10 0.87 0.50 11.04
C CYS A 10 -0.58 0.47 11.50
N LEU A 11 -1.35 -0.56 11.08
CA LEU A 11 -2.75 -0.71 11.44
C LEU A 11 -2.96 -0.77 12.96
N ALA A 12 -2.11 -1.50 13.68
CA ALA A 12 -2.14 -1.60 15.14
C ALA A 12 -1.97 -0.25 15.87
N ARG A 13 -1.49 0.78 15.15
CA ARG A 13 -1.27 2.15 15.66
C ARG A 13 -2.22 3.17 15.03
N ASN A 14 -3.25 2.72 14.31
CA ASN A 14 -4.14 3.57 13.51
C ASN A 14 -3.39 4.42 12.47
N ILE A 15 -2.34 3.86 11.87
CA ILE A 15 -1.58 4.47 10.79
C ILE A 15 -1.96 3.76 9.48
N THR A 16 -2.34 4.53 8.47
CA THR A 16 -2.63 4.02 7.12
C THR A 16 -1.36 3.89 6.29
N LEU A 17 -1.25 2.85 5.47
CA LEU A 17 -0.14 2.62 4.54
C LEU A 17 -0.59 2.90 3.11
N GLU A 18 -0.03 3.94 2.48
CA GLU A 18 -0.30 4.30 1.08
C GLU A 18 0.91 3.97 0.19
N VAL A 19 0.66 3.35 -0.96
CA VAL A 19 1.70 2.92 -1.92
C VAL A 19 1.66 3.80 -3.17
N ALA A 20 2.70 4.60 -3.38
CA ALA A 20 2.82 5.47 -4.56
C ALA A 20 3.75 4.89 -5.63
N ARG A 21 3.42 5.10 -6.91
CA ARG A 21 4.30 4.79 -8.07
C ARG A 21 4.81 3.35 -8.10
N ALA A 22 4.00 2.39 -7.67
CA ALA A 22 4.33 0.98 -7.89
C ALA A 22 4.39 0.71 -9.40
N THR A 23 5.54 0.24 -9.89
CA THR A 23 5.71 -0.19 -11.30
C THR A 23 4.77 -1.36 -11.62
N ALA A 24 4.56 -1.65 -12.90
CA ALA A 24 3.74 -2.79 -13.31
C ALA A 24 4.23 -4.10 -12.66
N ASP A 25 5.53 -4.38 -12.78
CA ASP A 25 6.17 -5.55 -12.18
C ASP A 25 6.00 -5.61 -10.65
N LEU A 26 6.07 -4.45 -9.97
CA LEU A 26 5.85 -4.39 -8.52
C LEU A 26 4.39 -4.65 -8.17
N ARG A 27 3.44 -4.13 -8.95
CA ARG A 27 2.00 -4.40 -8.75
C ARG A 27 1.67 -5.87 -8.98
N GLU A 28 2.23 -6.47 -10.02
CA GLU A 28 2.09 -7.91 -10.27
C GLU A 28 2.69 -8.73 -9.12
N HIS A 29 3.85 -8.34 -8.60
CA HIS A 29 4.45 -9.00 -7.45
C HIS A 29 3.56 -8.90 -6.20
N PHE A 30 3.00 -7.72 -5.92
CA PHE A 30 2.07 -7.53 -4.80
C PHE A 30 0.78 -8.35 -4.96
N ALA A 31 0.23 -8.43 -6.18
CA ALA A 31 -0.93 -9.26 -6.46
C ALA A 31 -0.61 -10.76 -6.28
N SER A 32 0.54 -11.22 -6.80
CA SER A 32 0.96 -12.63 -6.71
C SER A 32 1.20 -13.10 -5.27
N THR A 33 1.50 -12.17 -4.36
CA THR A 33 1.75 -12.44 -2.95
C THR A 33 0.52 -12.21 -2.06
N GLY A 34 -0.61 -11.78 -2.65
CA GLY A 34 -1.82 -11.40 -1.91
C GLY A 34 -1.69 -10.09 -1.11
N LEU A 35 -0.57 -9.36 -1.25
CA LEU A 35 -0.35 -8.09 -0.56
C LEU A 35 -1.32 -7.01 -1.01
N THR A 36 -1.79 -7.06 -2.27
CA THR A 36 -2.81 -6.14 -2.76
C THR A 36 -4.11 -6.28 -1.96
N ASP A 37 -4.52 -7.49 -1.61
CA ASP A 37 -5.74 -7.74 -0.84
C ASP A 37 -5.54 -7.39 0.64
N VAL A 38 -4.34 -7.62 1.17
CA VAL A 38 -3.99 -7.29 2.56
C VAL A 38 -3.95 -5.79 2.80
N ILE A 39 -3.35 -5.04 1.88
CA ILE A 39 -3.23 -3.58 1.99
C ILE A 39 -4.55 -2.92 1.56
N GLY A 40 -5.22 -3.45 0.54
CA GLY A 40 -6.41 -2.88 -0.10
C GLY A 40 -6.07 -2.14 -1.39
N THR A 41 -6.86 -2.35 -2.44
CA THR A 41 -6.61 -1.79 -3.78
C THR A 41 -6.63 -0.26 -3.80
N ASP A 42 -7.40 0.36 -2.90
CA ASP A 42 -7.59 1.81 -2.84
C ASP A 42 -6.35 2.54 -2.33
N HIS A 43 -5.41 1.82 -1.75
CA HIS A 43 -4.16 2.38 -1.23
C HIS A 43 -3.02 2.42 -2.26
N PHE A 44 -3.28 2.05 -3.52
CA PHE A 44 -2.29 2.06 -4.59
C PHE A 44 -2.49 3.23 -5.55
N HIS A 45 -1.53 4.15 -5.54
CA HIS A 45 -1.65 5.43 -6.23
C HIS A 45 -0.66 5.57 -7.39
N PRO A 46 -1.08 6.21 -8.50
CA PRO A 46 -0.20 6.43 -9.66
C PRO A 46 0.89 7.46 -9.37
N THR A 47 0.70 8.37 -8.41
CA THR A 47 1.66 9.43 -8.08
C THR A 47 1.83 9.57 -6.57
N VAL A 48 2.96 10.15 -6.14
CA VAL A 48 3.20 10.48 -4.72
C VAL A 48 2.20 11.52 -4.23
N VAL A 49 1.84 12.49 -5.08
CA VAL A 49 0.86 13.53 -4.72
C VAL A 49 -0.50 12.92 -4.40
N ALA A 50 -0.95 11.94 -5.19
CA ALA A 50 -2.21 11.24 -4.93
C ALA A 50 -2.17 10.44 -3.62
N ALA A 51 -1.07 9.72 -3.35
CA ALA A 51 -0.90 9.00 -2.08
C ALA A 51 -0.88 9.92 -0.86
N VAL A 52 -0.20 11.07 -0.97
CA VAL A 52 -0.17 12.07 0.11
C VAL A 52 -1.57 12.63 0.34
N ALA A 53 -2.29 12.99 -0.73
CA ALA A 53 -3.65 13.49 -0.61
C ALA A 53 -4.58 12.48 0.10
N ALA A 54 -4.49 11.19 -0.25
CA ALA A 54 -5.24 10.13 0.42
C ALA A 54 -4.86 9.99 1.91
N ALA A 55 -3.57 10.08 2.25
CA ALA A 55 -3.09 9.96 3.64
C ALA A 55 -3.46 11.14 4.54
N THR A 56 -3.82 12.29 3.96
CA THR A 56 -4.14 13.54 4.70
C THR A 56 -5.60 13.95 4.63
N ALA A 57 -6.44 13.15 3.96
CA ALA A 57 -7.89 13.35 3.87
C ALA A 57 -8.59 12.95 5.18
#